data_AF-A0A1I4Z899-F1
#
_entry.id   AF-A0A1I4Z899-F1
#
_cell.length_a   1.000
_cell.length_b   1.000
_cell.length_c   1.000
_cell.angle_alpha   90.00
_cell.angle_beta   90.00
_cell.angle_gamma   90.00
#
_symmetry.space_group_name_H-M   'P 1'
#
loop_
_entity.id
_entity.type
_entity.pdbx_description
1 polymer ?
#
loop_
_entity_poly.entity_id
_entity_poly.type
_entity_poly.pdbx_seq_one_letter_code
_entity_poly.pdbx_strand_id
1 'polypeptide(L)'
;MKVVKYSGDTVDFNADKLLKSLRKAGANREQADQIIAAISAQLYDGMATKQIYKLAFGLLKKNSNAHAARYNLREAIRMLGPAGFYFEKYIARLFESEGYRVQTNLVLQGKCVTHEIDVLIQKHSEFGMIECKFHAGREVASDVKVPMYILSRFNDLKTKSYPFFNTQSPLNSCWIVTNNRFTTDAITFANCSGLQLLSWNYPENNGLKSKTDQNKLYPITCLTTLSLAEKGHLLQEDLLLVKDILTHSSVLNTIGLSPNRIQNILKEVRDLCDN
;
A
#
# COMPACT_ATOMS: atom_id res chain seq x y z
N MET A 1 -12.86 -26.67 11.66
CA MET A 1 -11.43 -26.75 11.32
C MET A 1 -10.76 -25.49 11.83
N LYS A 2 -9.76 -25.61 12.69
CA LYS A 2 -9.04 -24.46 13.21
C LYS A 2 -7.82 -24.15 12.34
N VAL A 3 -7.51 -22.87 12.18
CA VAL A 3 -6.39 -22.36 11.39
C VAL A 3 -5.57 -21.39 12.24
N VAL A 4 -4.25 -21.35 11.99
CA VAL A 4 -3.31 -20.55 12.77
C VAL A 4 -3.04 -19.23 12.05
N LYS A 5 -3.37 -18.10 12.70
CA LYS A 5 -3.06 -16.77 12.20
C LYS A 5 -1.55 -16.52 12.24
N TYR A 6 -1.11 -15.49 11.52
CA TYR A 6 0.28 -15.04 11.62
C TYR A 6 0.67 -14.70 13.07
N SER A 7 -0.26 -14.16 13.88
CA SER A 7 -0.07 -13.85 15.30
C SER A 7 0.11 -15.07 16.22
N GLY A 8 -0.04 -16.29 15.69
CA GLY A 8 -0.11 -17.52 16.50
C GLY A 8 -1.52 -17.85 16.98
N ASP A 9 -2.48 -16.92 16.90
CA ASP A 9 -3.86 -17.19 17.34
C ASP A 9 -4.52 -18.28 16.49
N THR A 10 -5.16 -19.21 17.17
CA THR A 10 -5.96 -20.25 16.55
C THR A 10 -7.41 -19.80 16.44
N VAL A 11 -7.97 -19.82 15.22
CA VAL A 11 -9.37 -19.42 14.94
C VAL A 11 -10.06 -20.39 14.01
N ASP A 12 -11.38 -20.37 13.97
CA ASP A 12 -12.12 -21.13 12.96
C ASP A 12 -11.86 -20.61 11.54
N PHE A 13 -11.69 -21.55 10.61
CA PHE A 13 -11.68 -21.21 9.19
C PHE A 13 -13.01 -20.57 8.79
N ASN A 14 -12.93 -19.41 8.13
CA ASN A 14 -14.09 -18.65 7.69
C ASN A 14 -14.08 -18.56 6.15
N ALA A 15 -14.92 -19.39 5.52
CA ALA A 15 -15.06 -19.44 4.07
C ALA A 15 -15.59 -18.12 3.49
N ASP A 16 -16.52 -17.44 4.17
CA ASP A 16 -17.07 -16.16 3.72
C ASP A 16 -16.02 -15.06 3.64
N LYS A 17 -15.05 -15.07 4.57
CA LYS A 17 -13.92 -14.15 4.55
C LYS A 17 -13.02 -14.41 3.34
N LEU A 18 -12.79 -15.67 3.01
CA LEU A 18 -12.04 -16.06 1.82
C LEU A 18 -12.80 -15.67 0.55
N LEU A 19 -14.10 -15.98 0.45
CA LEU A 19 -14.98 -15.58 -0.63
C LEU A 19 -14.92 -14.07 -0.87
N LYS A 20 -15.14 -13.26 0.18
CA LYS A 20 -15.05 -11.80 0.11
C LYS A 20 -13.69 -11.34 -0.39
N SER A 21 -12.59 -11.99 0.02
CA SER A 21 -11.24 -11.63 -0.44
C SER A 21 -10.99 -11.97 -1.92
N LEU A 22 -11.49 -13.11 -2.40
CA LEU A 22 -11.40 -13.54 -3.80
C LEU A 22 -12.25 -12.62 -4.70
N ARG A 23 -13.49 -12.35 -4.30
CA ARG A 23 -14.41 -11.44 -4.99
C ARG A 23 -13.84 -10.02 -5.09
N LYS A 24 -13.22 -9.53 -4.01
CA LYS A 24 -12.54 -8.22 -4.01
C LYS A 24 -11.33 -8.16 -4.94
N ALA A 25 -10.76 -9.31 -5.30
CA ALA A 25 -9.67 -9.41 -6.27
C ALA A 25 -10.16 -9.53 -7.73
N GLY A 26 -11.47 -9.59 -7.96
CA GLY A 26 -12.07 -9.66 -9.29
C GLY A 26 -12.57 -11.05 -9.70
N ALA A 27 -12.35 -12.09 -8.89
CA ALA A 27 -12.89 -13.41 -9.19
C ALA A 27 -14.43 -13.37 -9.23
N ASN A 28 -15.03 -13.98 -10.25
CA ASN A 28 -16.48 -14.15 -10.30
C ASN A 28 -16.93 -15.21 -9.27
N ARG A 29 -18.25 -15.46 -9.17
CA ARG A 29 -18.80 -16.30 -8.10
C ARG A 29 -18.37 -17.75 -8.28
N GLU A 30 -18.51 -18.26 -9.49
CA GLU A 30 -18.13 -19.62 -9.86
C GLU A 30 -16.64 -19.88 -9.62
N GLN A 31 -15.76 -18.98 -10.08
CA GLN A 31 -14.32 -19.05 -9.84
C GLN A 31 -14.00 -19.04 -8.35
N ALA A 32 -14.64 -18.17 -7.57
CA ALA A 32 -14.39 -18.10 -6.14
C ALA A 32 -14.86 -19.36 -5.41
N ASP A 33 -16.02 -19.91 -5.76
CA ASP A 33 -16.56 -21.13 -5.18
C ASP A 33 -15.68 -22.35 -5.51
N GLN A 34 -15.18 -22.46 -6.75
CA GLN A 34 -14.20 -23.49 -7.15
C GLN A 34 -12.90 -23.41 -6.34
N ILE A 35 -12.37 -22.19 -6.14
CA ILE A 35 -11.15 -21.98 -5.33
C ILE A 35 -11.40 -22.36 -3.87
N ILE A 36 -12.54 -21.98 -3.31
CA ILE A 36 -12.92 -22.32 -1.93
C ILE A 36 -13.05 -23.83 -1.78
N ALA A 37 -13.70 -24.53 -2.72
CA ALA A 37 -13.81 -25.99 -2.72
C ALA A 37 -12.43 -26.66 -2.76
N ALA A 38 -11.55 -26.23 -3.67
CA ALA A 38 -10.20 -26.77 -3.81
C ALA A 38 -9.33 -26.56 -2.55
N ILE A 39 -9.48 -25.41 -1.88
CA ILE A 39 -8.80 -25.13 -0.60
C ILE A 39 -9.40 -25.98 0.52
N SER A 40 -10.73 -26.08 0.58
CA SER A 40 -11.45 -26.80 1.64
C SER A 40 -11.10 -28.29 1.64
N ALA A 41 -10.90 -28.89 0.46
CA ALA A 41 -10.43 -30.27 0.32
C ALA A 41 -8.99 -30.51 0.83
N GLN A 42 -8.18 -29.44 0.93
CA GLN A 42 -6.80 -29.51 1.43
C GLN A 42 -6.67 -29.02 2.88
N LEU A 43 -7.74 -28.48 3.48
CA LEU A 43 -7.71 -27.96 4.85
C LEU A 43 -7.43 -29.09 5.85
N TYR A 44 -6.56 -28.79 6.81
CA TYR A 44 -6.29 -29.63 7.96
C TYR A 44 -6.19 -28.76 9.22
N ASP A 45 -6.38 -29.38 10.38
CA ASP A 45 -6.41 -28.66 11.65
C ASP A 45 -5.03 -28.09 11.98
N GLY A 46 -4.98 -26.82 12.37
CA GLY A 46 -3.72 -26.11 12.58
C GLY A 46 -3.05 -25.58 11.32
N MET A 47 -3.67 -25.70 10.13
CA MET A 47 -3.12 -25.11 8.90
C MET A 47 -2.89 -23.59 9.08
N ALA A 48 -1.74 -23.10 8.65
CA ALA A 48 -1.43 -21.68 8.75
C ALA A 48 -2.25 -20.87 7.73
N THR A 49 -2.82 -19.74 8.17
CA THR A 49 -3.52 -18.79 7.28
C THR A 49 -2.64 -18.30 6.12
N LYS A 50 -1.31 -18.25 6.31
CA LYS A 50 -0.34 -17.96 5.26
C LYS A 50 -0.30 -19.04 4.17
N GLN A 51 -0.49 -20.32 4.52
CA GLN A 51 -0.58 -21.40 3.54
C GLN A 51 -1.88 -21.31 2.74
N ILE A 52 -3.01 -21.09 3.41
CA ILE A 52 -4.33 -20.85 2.76
C ILE A 52 -4.22 -19.70 1.76
N TYR A 53 -3.60 -18.59 2.17
CA TYR A 53 -3.37 -17.44 1.30
C TYR A 53 -2.52 -17.80 0.07
N LYS A 54 -1.44 -18.57 0.23
CA LYS A 54 -0.59 -19.01 -0.88
C LYS A 54 -1.35 -19.91 -1.86
N LEU A 55 -2.18 -20.82 -1.36
CA LEU A 55 -3.02 -21.69 -2.19
C LEU A 55 -4.02 -20.87 -3.00
N ALA A 56 -4.74 -19.96 -2.34
CA ALA A 56 -5.70 -19.05 -2.99
C ALA A 56 -5.02 -18.20 -4.07
N PHE A 57 -3.87 -17.61 -3.76
CA PHE A 57 -3.08 -16.84 -4.73
C PHE A 57 -2.66 -17.68 -5.94
N GLY A 58 -2.15 -18.90 -5.73
CA GLY A 58 -1.75 -19.79 -6.80
C GLY A 58 -2.92 -20.20 -7.71
N LEU A 59 -4.08 -20.50 -7.12
CA LEU A 59 -5.30 -20.83 -7.88
C LEU A 59 -5.86 -19.62 -8.64
N LEU A 60 -5.83 -18.42 -8.04
CA LEU A 60 -6.19 -17.19 -8.74
C LEU A 60 -5.27 -16.93 -9.93
N LYS A 61 -3.96 -17.10 -9.75
CA LYS A 61 -2.96 -16.86 -10.80
C LYS A 61 -3.17 -17.76 -12.02
N LYS A 62 -3.58 -19.01 -11.81
CA LYS A 62 -3.93 -19.93 -12.91
C LYS A 62 -5.10 -19.42 -13.76
N ASN A 63 -6.01 -18.66 -13.16
CA ASN A 63 -7.18 -18.09 -13.84
C ASN A 63 -6.87 -16.71 -14.45
N SER A 64 -6.25 -15.82 -13.67
CA SER A 64 -5.91 -14.46 -14.09
C SER A 64 -4.77 -13.90 -13.26
N ASN A 65 -3.70 -13.47 -13.95
CA ASN A 65 -2.58 -12.78 -13.33
C ASN A 65 -3.04 -11.46 -12.67
N ALA A 66 -3.95 -10.72 -13.30
CA ALA A 66 -4.51 -9.48 -12.73
C ALA A 66 -5.28 -9.73 -11.44
N HIS A 67 -6.10 -10.80 -11.37
CA HIS A 67 -6.79 -11.15 -10.11
C HIS A 67 -5.79 -11.52 -9.01
N ALA A 68 -4.75 -12.29 -9.35
CA ALA A 68 -3.70 -12.63 -8.40
C ALA A 68 -2.93 -11.40 -7.92
N ALA A 69 -2.63 -10.44 -8.81
CA ALA A 69 -1.98 -9.18 -8.47
C ALA A 69 -2.83 -8.34 -7.49
N ARG A 70 -4.14 -8.20 -7.73
CA ARG A 70 -5.07 -7.52 -6.80
C ARG A 70 -5.14 -8.23 -5.45
N TYR A 71 -5.21 -9.56 -5.46
CA TYR A 71 -5.21 -10.36 -4.23
C TYR A 71 -3.90 -10.21 -3.43
N ASN A 72 -2.79 -9.97 -4.12
CA ASN A 72 -1.46 -9.79 -3.56
C ASN A 72 -1.12 -8.34 -3.17
N LEU A 73 -2.05 -7.40 -3.35
CA LEU A 73 -1.77 -5.98 -3.18
C LEU A 73 -1.21 -5.61 -1.79
N ARG A 74 -1.71 -6.23 -0.72
CA ARG A 74 -1.19 -5.95 0.64
C ARG A 74 0.29 -6.30 0.78
N GLU A 75 0.69 -7.44 0.22
CA GLU A 75 2.10 -7.84 0.21
C GLU A 75 2.90 -7.01 -0.78
N ALA A 76 2.31 -6.59 -1.89
CA ALA A 76 2.94 -5.71 -2.86
C ALA A 76 3.36 -4.37 -2.22
N ILE A 77 2.47 -3.72 -1.47
CA ILE A 77 2.81 -2.49 -0.73
C ILE A 77 3.91 -2.77 0.32
N ARG A 78 3.89 -3.92 0.99
CA ARG A 78 4.96 -4.32 1.91
C ARG A 78 6.30 -4.59 1.20
N MET A 79 6.29 -4.91 -0.08
CA MET A 79 7.52 -5.07 -0.88
C MET A 79 8.11 -3.73 -1.34
N LEU A 80 7.51 -2.59 -1.00
CA LEU A 80 8.10 -1.25 -1.16
C LEU A 80 9.11 -0.90 -0.04
N GLY A 81 9.52 -1.88 0.77
CA GLY A 81 10.54 -1.76 1.81
C GLY A 81 11.71 -2.72 1.59
N PRO A 82 12.73 -2.73 2.47
CA PRO A 82 12.62 -2.41 3.90
C PRO A 82 12.94 -0.96 4.29
N ALA A 83 13.59 -0.19 3.43
CA ALA A 83 14.08 1.16 3.76
C ALA A 83 12.99 2.25 3.80
N GLY A 84 11.74 1.94 3.45
CA GLY A 84 10.61 2.88 3.54
C GLY A 84 10.49 3.87 2.38
N PHE A 85 11.59 4.26 1.73
CA PHE A 85 11.56 5.34 0.72
C PHE A 85 10.65 5.08 -0.49
N TYR A 86 10.53 3.83 -0.99
CA TYR A 86 9.57 3.55 -2.07
C TYR A 86 8.12 3.62 -1.58
N PHE A 87 7.87 3.35 -0.30
CA PHE A 87 6.56 3.54 0.30
C PHE A 87 6.24 5.04 0.42
N GLU A 88 7.19 5.89 0.78
CA GLU A 88 7.00 7.35 0.80
C GLU A 88 6.70 7.89 -0.60
N LYS A 89 7.49 7.49 -1.61
CA LYS A 89 7.20 7.80 -3.02
C LYS A 89 5.81 7.31 -3.43
N TYR A 90 5.38 6.14 -2.95
CA TYR A 90 4.07 5.58 -3.27
C TYR A 90 2.94 6.42 -2.67
N ILE A 91 3.10 6.88 -1.43
CA ILE A 91 2.17 7.80 -0.80
C ILE A 91 2.14 9.15 -1.53
N ALA A 92 3.29 9.67 -1.96
CA ALA A 92 3.34 10.88 -2.78
C ALA A 92 2.53 10.71 -4.07
N ARG A 93 2.76 9.63 -4.85
CA ARG A 93 1.99 9.33 -6.07
C ARG A 93 0.48 9.15 -5.81
N LEU A 94 0.12 8.63 -4.62
CA LEU A 94 -1.27 8.51 -4.22
C LEU A 94 -1.93 9.87 -4.03
N PHE A 95 -1.31 10.79 -3.29
CA PHE A 95 -1.85 12.13 -3.10
C PHE A 95 -1.82 12.95 -4.40
N GLU A 96 -0.81 12.80 -5.27
CA GLU A 96 -0.81 13.39 -6.62
C GLU A 96 -2.04 12.98 -7.42
N SER A 97 -2.38 11.68 -7.39
CA SER A 97 -3.57 11.17 -8.10
C SER A 97 -4.87 11.75 -7.59
N GLU A 98 -4.88 12.26 -6.35
CA GLU A 98 -6.03 12.93 -5.73
C GLU A 98 -5.99 14.45 -5.97
N GLY A 99 -5.08 14.94 -6.81
CA GLY A 99 -4.98 16.35 -7.21
C GLY A 99 -4.19 17.22 -6.25
N TYR A 100 -3.34 16.63 -5.40
CA TYR A 100 -2.39 17.39 -4.58
C TYR A 100 -1.12 17.71 -5.37
N ARG A 101 -0.53 18.88 -5.12
CA ARG A 101 0.91 19.10 -5.38
C ARG A 101 1.69 18.43 -4.27
N VAL A 102 2.80 17.77 -4.59
CA VAL A 102 3.58 17.03 -3.59
C VAL A 102 5.07 17.36 -3.69
N GLN A 103 5.77 17.22 -2.58
CA GLN A 103 7.23 17.23 -2.52
C GLN A 103 7.66 16.23 -1.43
N THR A 104 8.70 15.43 -1.69
CA THR A 104 9.19 14.41 -0.74
C THR A 104 10.48 14.85 -0.07
N ASN A 105 10.82 14.26 1.09
CA ASN A 105 12.11 14.38 1.79
C ASN A 105 12.50 15.83 2.06
N LEU A 106 11.61 16.57 2.72
CA LEU A 106 11.81 17.99 3.01
C LEU A 106 12.33 18.17 4.44
N VAL A 107 13.44 18.89 4.59
CA VAL A 107 13.99 19.23 5.91
C VAL A 107 13.57 20.66 6.26
N LEU A 108 12.83 20.83 7.36
CA LEU A 108 12.34 22.13 7.83
C LEU A 108 12.84 22.46 9.23
N GLN A 109 13.18 23.73 9.45
CA GLN A 109 13.51 24.25 10.77
C GLN A 109 12.23 24.63 11.53
N GLY A 110 11.84 23.81 12.51
CA GLY A 110 10.76 24.11 13.45
C GLY A 110 11.11 25.24 14.41
N LYS A 111 10.23 25.50 15.38
CA LYS A 111 10.50 26.48 16.45
C LYS A 111 11.70 26.05 17.28
N CYS A 112 11.82 24.77 17.61
CA CYS A 112 12.86 24.24 18.48
C CYS A 112 13.95 23.51 17.71
N VAL A 113 13.59 22.56 16.82
CA VAL A 113 14.56 21.70 16.14
C VAL A 113 14.23 21.52 14.65
N THR A 114 15.18 20.97 13.91
CA THR A 114 14.99 20.57 12.52
C THR A 114 14.20 19.26 12.44
N HIS A 115 13.28 19.15 11.50
CA HIS A 115 12.48 17.95 11.23
C HIS A 115 12.54 17.57 9.76
N GLU A 116 12.64 16.27 9.48
CA GLU A 116 12.50 15.71 8.14
C GLU A 116 11.06 15.28 7.88
N ILE A 117 10.43 15.81 6.85
CA ILE A 117 9.06 15.48 6.45
C ILE A 117 9.13 14.55 5.25
N ASP A 118 8.52 13.38 5.38
CA ASP A 118 8.54 12.36 4.32
C ASP A 118 7.81 12.86 3.05
N VAL A 119 6.59 13.41 3.19
CA VAL A 119 5.85 14.03 2.08
C VAL A 119 5.15 15.32 2.52
N LEU A 120 5.42 16.42 1.82
CA LEU A 120 4.63 17.64 1.84
C LEU A 120 3.55 17.54 0.77
N ILE A 121 2.31 17.89 1.12
CA ILE A 121 1.17 17.97 0.19
C ILE A 121 0.54 19.35 0.21
N GLN A 122 0.02 19.79 -0.94
CA GLN A 122 -0.79 21.00 -1.02
C GLN A 122 -1.99 20.82 -1.95
N LYS A 123 -3.16 21.25 -1.48
CA LYS A 123 -4.39 21.33 -2.28
C LYS A 123 -5.29 22.42 -1.72
N HIS A 124 -5.67 23.38 -2.57
CA HIS A 124 -6.38 24.60 -2.13
C HIS A 124 -5.61 25.31 -0.99
N SER A 125 -6.24 25.50 0.17
CA SER A 125 -5.64 26.09 1.37
C SER A 125 -4.96 25.06 2.29
N GLU A 126 -5.05 23.76 1.99
CA GLU A 126 -4.39 22.72 2.77
C GLU A 126 -2.90 22.68 2.42
N PHE A 127 -2.05 22.79 3.44
CA PHE A 127 -0.62 22.52 3.40
C PHE A 127 -0.32 21.48 4.49
N GLY A 128 -0.19 20.22 4.05
CA GLY A 128 -0.09 19.07 4.93
C GLY A 128 1.30 18.49 4.97
N MET A 129 1.74 18.09 6.16
CA MET A 129 2.85 17.15 6.29
C MET A 129 2.31 15.73 6.39
N ILE A 130 3.00 14.78 5.77
CA ILE A 130 2.70 13.35 5.86
C ILE A 130 3.92 12.65 6.45
N GLU A 131 3.65 11.84 7.46
CA GLU A 131 4.61 10.95 8.10
C GLU A 131 4.27 9.51 7.77
N CYS A 132 5.15 8.86 7.00
CA CYS A 132 5.09 7.46 6.69
C CYS A 132 5.69 6.64 7.84
N LYS A 133 4.97 5.59 8.24
CA LYS A 133 5.42 4.61 9.24
C LYS A 133 5.30 3.23 8.63
N PHE A 134 6.40 2.83 8.01
CA PHE A 134 6.53 1.55 7.33
C PHE A 134 6.93 0.45 8.31
N HIS A 135 6.19 -0.65 8.29
CA HIS A 135 6.48 -1.86 9.06
C HIS A 135 6.88 -2.99 8.14
N ALA A 136 8.08 -3.55 8.35
CA ALA A 136 8.53 -4.73 7.61
C ALA A 136 7.74 -6.01 8.00
N GLY A 137 7.31 -6.08 9.27
CA GLY A 137 6.55 -7.19 9.85
C GLY A 137 5.05 -6.92 9.96
N ARG A 138 4.23 -7.99 9.94
CA ARG A 138 2.76 -7.89 9.99
C ARG A 138 2.19 -7.65 11.40
N GLU A 139 2.98 -7.83 12.46
CA GLU A 139 2.49 -7.81 13.85
C GLU A 139 2.46 -6.43 14.48
N VAL A 140 3.38 -5.56 14.07
CA VAL A 140 3.57 -4.26 14.70
C VAL A 140 2.49 -3.31 14.19
N ALA A 141 1.43 -3.15 14.98
CA ALA A 141 0.51 -2.04 14.82
C ALA A 141 1.23 -0.75 15.24
N SER A 142 0.93 0.35 14.57
CA SER A 142 1.33 1.68 15.05
C SER A 142 0.50 2.00 16.30
N ASP A 143 1.16 1.95 17.46
CA ASP A 143 0.54 2.26 18.75
C ASP A 143 0.38 3.77 18.97
N VAL A 144 -0.17 4.17 20.11
CA VAL A 144 -0.46 5.57 20.43
C VAL A 144 0.78 6.47 20.52
N LYS A 145 1.98 5.89 20.74
CA LYS A 145 3.22 6.68 20.82
C LYS A 145 3.54 7.33 19.47
N VAL A 146 3.19 6.66 18.37
CA VAL A 146 3.40 7.16 17.00
C VAL A 146 2.68 8.51 16.77
N PRO A 147 1.34 8.60 16.91
CA PRO A 147 0.66 9.88 16.73
C PRO A 147 1.02 10.92 17.79
N MET A 148 1.32 10.52 19.04
CA MET A 148 1.80 11.47 20.05
C MET A 148 3.14 12.12 19.65
N TYR A 149 4.09 11.32 19.17
CA TYR A 149 5.38 11.81 18.68
C TYR A 149 5.21 12.72 17.46
N ILE A 150 4.42 12.30 16.47
CA ILE A 150 4.20 13.07 15.25
C ILE A 150 3.47 14.38 15.53
N LEU A 151 2.51 14.39 16.46
CA LEU A 151 1.85 15.62 16.92
C LEU A 151 2.84 16.62 17.49
N SER A 152 3.82 16.15 18.29
CA SER A 152 4.87 17.01 18.85
C SER A 152 5.68 17.69 17.74
N ARG A 153 6.05 16.94 16.69
CA ARG A 153 6.78 17.48 15.53
C ARG A 153 5.94 18.49 14.74
N PHE A 154 4.69 18.14 14.46
CA PHE A 154 3.76 19.03 13.78
C PHE A 154 3.57 20.35 14.56
N ASN A 155 3.43 20.27 15.89
CA ASN A 155 3.32 21.44 16.75
C ASN A 155 4.57 22.33 16.72
N ASP A 156 5.76 21.73 16.59
CA ASP A 156 7.01 22.50 16.48
C ASP A 156 7.10 23.22 15.12
N LEU A 157 6.63 22.57 14.05
CA LEU A 157 6.69 23.09 12.68
C LEU A 157 5.61 24.10 12.34
N LYS A 158 4.36 23.90 12.78
CA LYS A 158 3.18 24.68 12.36
C LYS A 158 3.16 26.13 12.85
N THR A 159 4.10 26.50 13.72
CA THR A 159 4.24 27.85 14.29
C THR A 159 4.86 28.87 13.33
N LYS A 160 5.39 28.40 12.18
CA LYS A 160 6.08 29.23 11.18
C LYS A 160 5.44 29.03 9.81
N SER A 161 5.60 30.05 8.96
CA SER A 161 5.33 29.95 7.51
C SER A 161 6.61 29.56 6.78
N TYR A 162 6.45 28.78 5.71
CA TYR A 162 7.54 28.33 4.85
C TYR A 162 7.20 28.63 3.38
N PRO A 163 8.20 28.75 2.50
CA PRO A 163 8.01 28.98 1.06
C PRO A 163 7.56 27.70 0.33
N PHE A 164 6.37 27.19 0.63
CA PHE A 164 5.82 26.01 -0.03
C PHE A 164 5.24 26.36 -1.40
N PHE A 165 5.74 25.72 -2.46
CA PHE A 165 5.23 25.90 -3.83
C PHE A 165 5.05 27.37 -4.25
N ASN A 166 6.07 28.20 -3.96
CA ASN A 166 6.10 29.66 -4.19
C ASN A 166 5.07 30.47 -3.37
N THR A 167 4.52 29.90 -2.30
CA THR A 167 3.59 30.59 -1.40
C THR A 167 4.10 30.49 0.04
N GLN A 168 4.11 31.61 0.77
CA GLN A 168 4.40 31.60 2.21
C GLN A 168 3.17 31.08 2.95
N SER A 169 3.27 29.90 3.57
CA SER A 169 2.16 29.30 4.31
C SER A 169 2.66 28.41 5.44
N PRO A 170 1.94 28.35 6.57
CA PRO A 170 2.22 27.38 7.62
C PRO A 170 1.70 26.00 7.23
N LEU A 171 2.24 24.96 7.87
CA LEU A 171 1.60 23.65 7.86
C LEU A 171 0.31 23.71 8.68
N ASN A 172 -0.78 23.19 8.12
CA ASN A 172 -2.10 23.22 8.74
C ASN A 172 -2.82 21.87 8.76
N SER A 173 -2.24 20.82 8.18
CA SER A 173 -2.69 19.43 8.36
C SER A 173 -1.51 18.48 8.60
N CYS A 174 -1.80 17.33 9.22
CA CYS A 174 -0.79 16.35 9.58
C CYS A 174 -1.33 14.93 9.43
N TRP A 175 -0.85 14.24 8.40
CA TRP A 175 -1.23 12.87 8.08
C TRP A 175 -0.21 11.88 8.62
N ILE A 176 -0.69 10.75 9.11
CA ILE A 176 0.13 9.59 9.46
C ILE A 176 -0.32 8.43 8.59
N VAL A 177 0.61 7.90 7.82
CA VAL A 177 0.34 6.85 6.85
C VAL A 177 1.12 5.60 7.19
N THR A 178 0.46 4.45 7.25
CA THR A 178 1.14 3.18 7.54
C THR A 178 0.70 2.07 6.59
N ASN A 179 1.65 1.21 6.21
CA ASN A 179 1.36 -0.01 5.44
C ASN A 179 0.71 -1.11 6.31
N ASN A 180 0.58 -0.90 7.63
CA ASN A 180 -0.06 -1.84 8.54
C ASN A 180 -1.40 -1.31 9.09
N ARG A 181 -1.58 -1.31 10.42
CA ARG A 181 -2.80 -0.88 11.12
C ARG A 181 -2.43 -0.01 12.30
N PHE A 182 -3.37 0.83 12.73
CA PHE A 182 -3.30 1.57 13.99
C PHE A 182 -4.00 0.80 15.11
N THR A 183 -3.55 0.96 16.35
CA THR A 183 -4.31 0.49 17.52
C THR A 183 -5.53 1.39 17.78
N THR A 184 -6.49 0.91 18.58
CA THR A 184 -7.67 1.71 18.96
C THR A 184 -7.25 3.01 19.63
N ASP A 185 -6.30 2.98 20.57
CA ASP A 185 -5.82 4.18 21.26
C ASP A 185 -5.15 5.17 20.31
N ALA A 186 -4.38 4.68 19.32
CA ALA A 186 -3.77 5.53 18.30
C ALA A 186 -4.83 6.26 17.45
N ILE A 187 -5.90 5.55 17.06
CA ILE A 187 -7.02 6.13 16.32
C ILE A 187 -7.75 7.17 17.17
N THR A 188 -8.10 6.81 18.42
CA THR A 188 -8.81 7.70 19.35
C THR A 188 -8.01 8.98 19.58
N PHE A 189 -6.72 8.87 19.90
CA PHE A 189 -5.86 10.02 20.14
C PHE A 189 -5.69 10.90 18.90
N ALA A 190 -5.44 10.30 17.74
CA ALA A 190 -5.25 11.03 16.49
C ALA A 190 -6.49 11.85 16.12
N ASN A 191 -7.67 11.24 16.16
CA ASN A 191 -8.93 11.92 15.88
C ASN A 191 -9.19 13.05 16.88
N CYS A 192 -8.95 12.81 18.17
CA CYS A 192 -9.08 13.83 19.21
C CYS A 192 -8.12 15.01 18.99
N SER A 193 -6.92 14.74 18.49
CA SER A 193 -5.86 15.73 18.27
C SER A 193 -5.88 16.38 16.88
N GLY A 194 -6.86 16.04 16.03
CA GLY A 194 -6.98 16.57 14.67
C GLY A 194 -5.93 16.04 13.67
N LEU A 195 -5.30 14.89 13.96
CA LEU A 195 -4.40 14.21 13.03
C LEU A 195 -5.20 13.33 12.06
N GLN A 196 -4.80 13.31 10.79
CA GLN A 196 -5.37 12.39 9.82
C GLN A 196 -4.61 11.07 9.82
N LEU A 197 -5.33 9.94 9.74
CA LEU A 197 -4.72 8.61 9.66
C LEU A 197 -5.10 7.92 8.37
N LEU A 198 -4.12 7.24 7.75
CA LEU A 198 -4.31 6.39 6.59
C LEU A 198 -3.58 5.06 6.77
N SER A 199 -4.30 3.95 6.65
CA SER A 199 -3.72 2.61 6.73
C SER A 199 -4.37 1.67 5.71
N TRP A 200 -4.02 0.38 5.72
CA TRP A 200 -4.52 -0.60 4.75
C TRP A 200 -6.05 -0.52 4.54
N ASN A 201 -6.82 -0.41 5.62
CA ASN A 201 -8.28 -0.39 5.61
C ASN A 201 -8.89 0.72 6.48
N TYR A 202 -8.11 1.73 6.86
CA TYR A 202 -8.59 2.90 7.62
C TYR A 202 -8.23 4.21 6.87
N PRO A 203 -9.14 5.20 6.80
CA PRO A 203 -10.53 5.15 7.26
C PRO A 203 -11.35 4.10 6.52
N GLU A 204 -12.47 3.67 7.09
CA GLU A 204 -13.31 2.68 6.43
C GLU A 204 -13.70 3.18 5.03
N ASN A 205 -13.60 2.31 4.03
CA ASN A 205 -13.82 2.60 2.61
C ASN A 205 -12.90 3.66 1.96
N ASN A 206 -11.98 4.27 2.70
CA ASN A 206 -11.02 5.26 2.18
C ASN A 206 -9.55 4.97 2.61
N GLY A 207 -9.26 3.72 2.98
CA GLY A 207 -7.91 3.27 3.27
C GLY A 207 -7.05 3.05 2.02
N LEU A 208 -5.77 2.73 2.22
CA LEU A 208 -4.81 2.48 1.13
C LEU A 208 -5.36 1.49 0.10
N LYS A 209 -6.00 0.40 0.53
CA LYS A 209 -6.58 -0.57 -0.41
C LYS A 209 -7.61 0.09 -1.32
N SER A 210 -8.59 0.80 -0.76
CA SER A 210 -9.67 1.43 -1.53
C SER A 210 -9.13 2.48 -2.49
N LYS A 211 -8.25 3.36 -2.00
CA LYS A 211 -7.61 4.40 -2.82
C LYS A 211 -6.80 3.81 -3.96
N THR A 212 -6.08 2.72 -3.70
CA THR A 212 -5.31 2.01 -4.73
C THR A 212 -6.22 1.47 -5.84
N ASP A 213 -7.30 0.80 -5.47
CA ASP A 213 -8.24 0.21 -6.43
C ASP A 213 -8.98 1.29 -7.23
N GLN A 214 -9.41 2.38 -6.57
CA GLN A 214 -10.14 3.51 -7.18
C GLN A 214 -9.29 4.29 -8.17
N ASN A 215 -8.04 4.59 -7.80
CA ASN A 215 -7.13 5.42 -8.59
C ASN A 215 -6.19 4.59 -9.49
N LYS A 216 -6.40 3.27 -9.56
CA LYS A 216 -5.58 2.29 -10.29
C LYS A 216 -4.08 2.40 -9.97
N LEU A 217 -3.73 2.66 -8.71
CA LEU A 217 -2.35 2.90 -8.25
C LEU A 217 -1.65 1.59 -7.87
N TYR A 218 -1.78 0.55 -8.69
CA TYR A 218 -1.15 -0.72 -8.35
C TYR A 218 0.38 -0.57 -8.40
N PRO A 219 1.13 -0.90 -7.33
CA PRO A 219 2.59 -0.84 -7.36
C PRO A 219 3.14 -1.98 -8.22
N ILE A 220 4.26 -1.78 -8.92
CA ILE A 220 4.86 -2.81 -9.80
C ILE A 220 5.21 -4.11 -9.04
N THR A 221 5.37 -4.01 -7.73
CA THR A 221 5.61 -5.14 -6.83
C THR A 221 4.44 -6.13 -6.81
N CYS A 222 3.23 -5.74 -7.25
CA CYS A 222 2.07 -6.63 -7.32
C CYS A 222 2.10 -7.56 -8.54
N LEU A 223 2.82 -7.19 -9.61
CA LEU A 223 2.86 -7.96 -10.85
C LEU A 223 3.38 -9.37 -10.60
N THR A 224 2.72 -10.34 -11.21
CA THR A 224 2.99 -11.76 -11.02
C THR A 224 3.84 -12.36 -12.14
N THR A 225 4.01 -11.63 -13.25
CA THR A 225 4.88 -11.93 -14.39
C THR A 225 6.32 -11.44 -14.22
N LEU A 226 6.57 -10.59 -13.22
CA LEU A 226 7.90 -10.12 -12.83
C LEU A 226 8.47 -10.92 -11.65
N SER A 227 9.75 -11.24 -11.74
CA SER A 227 10.55 -11.74 -10.62
C SER A 227 10.85 -10.64 -9.58
N LEU A 228 11.35 -11.03 -8.40
CA LEU A 228 11.73 -10.07 -7.37
C LEU A 228 12.90 -9.16 -7.80
N ALA A 229 13.88 -9.71 -8.53
CA ALA A 229 15.01 -8.94 -9.03
C ALA A 229 14.57 -7.88 -10.05
N GLU A 230 13.71 -8.26 -11.00
CA GLU A 230 13.18 -7.33 -12.01
C GLU A 230 12.32 -6.23 -11.39
N LYS A 231 11.53 -6.54 -10.36
CA LYS A 231 10.80 -5.53 -9.57
C LYS A 231 11.79 -4.55 -8.93
N GLY A 232 12.87 -5.04 -8.35
CA GLY A 232 13.92 -4.21 -7.77
C GLY A 232 14.55 -3.27 -8.80
N HIS A 233 14.92 -3.77 -9.97
CA HIS A 233 15.48 -2.93 -11.05
C HIS A 233 14.50 -1.86 -11.51
N LEU A 234 13.23 -2.20 -11.74
CA LEU A 234 12.23 -1.21 -12.15
C LEU A 234 12.01 -0.12 -11.08
N LEU A 235 12.01 -0.50 -9.79
CA LEU A 235 11.95 0.47 -8.71
C LEU A 235 13.19 1.39 -8.68
N GLN A 236 14.38 0.88 -9.03
CA GLN A 236 15.61 1.70 -9.15
C GLN A 236 15.54 2.69 -10.31
N GLU A 237 14.84 2.33 -11.39
CA GLU A 237 14.53 3.20 -12.53
C GLU A 237 13.34 4.15 -12.27
N ASP A 238 12.96 4.36 -11.00
CA ASP A 238 11.84 5.21 -10.56
C ASP A 238 10.46 4.83 -11.14
N LEU A 239 10.30 3.59 -11.60
CA LEU A 239 9.01 3.03 -12.03
C LEU A 239 8.33 2.35 -10.86
N LEU A 240 7.38 3.06 -10.26
CA LEU A 240 6.74 2.64 -9.02
C LEU A 240 5.40 1.96 -9.26
N LEU A 241 4.62 2.46 -10.22
CA LEU A 241 3.27 2.00 -10.51
C LEU A 241 3.21 1.17 -11.78
N VAL A 242 2.29 0.21 -11.81
CA VAL A 242 2.02 -0.64 -12.98
C VAL A 242 1.71 0.20 -14.23
N LYS A 243 0.97 1.30 -14.07
CA LYS A 243 0.67 2.22 -15.18
C LYS A 243 1.91 2.95 -15.73
N ASP A 244 2.98 3.07 -14.95
CA ASP A 244 4.24 3.69 -15.41
C ASP A 244 4.90 2.84 -16.50
N ILE A 245 4.66 1.51 -16.50
CA ILE A 245 5.14 0.59 -17.53
C ILE A 245 4.44 0.83 -18.88
N LEU A 246 3.18 1.27 -18.88
CA LEU A 246 2.46 1.56 -20.12
C LEU A 246 3.08 2.74 -20.88
N THR A 247 3.59 3.74 -20.16
CA THR A 247 4.24 4.91 -20.73
C THR A 247 5.74 4.69 -20.98
N HIS A 248 6.41 3.82 -20.22
CA HIS A 248 7.85 3.57 -20.30
C HIS A 248 8.20 2.12 -20.64
N SER A 249 7.43 1.48 -21.53
CA SER A 249 7.59 0.05 -21.84
C SER A 249 8.98 -0.36 -22.36
N SER A 250 9.74 0.59 -22.92
CA SER A 250 11.12 0.38 -23.38
C SER A 250 12.05 -0.13 -22.28
N VAL A 251 11.82 0.26 -21.02
CA VAL A 251 12.58 -0.19 -19.85
C VAL A 251 12.62 -1.71 -19.73
N LEU A 252 11.56 -2.40 -20.16
CA LEU A 252 11.47 -3.86 -20.08
C LEU A 252 12.53 -4.52 -20.97
N ASN A 253 12.86 -3.90 -22.10
CA ASN A 253 13.97 -4.35 -22.95
C ASN A 253 15.32 -4.05 -22.28
N THR A 254 15.46 -2.86 -21.67
CA THR A 254 16.70 -2.45 -20.97
C THR A 254 17.08 -3.40 -19.84
N ILE A 255 16.10 -3.91 -19.09
CA ILE A 255 16.33 -4.92 -18.03
C ILE A 255 16.47 -6.36 -18.57
N GLY A 256 16.56 -6.54 -19.89
CA GLY A 256 16.89 -7.83 -20.52
C GLY A 256 15.73 -8.81 -20.68
N LEU A 257 14.48 -8.34 -20.69
CA LEU A 257 13.34 -9.23 -20.86
C LEU A 257 13.16 -9.64 -22.34
N SER A 258 12.95 -10.94 -22.58
CA SER A 258 12.62 -11.44 -23.92
C SER A 258 11.28 -10.87 -24.44
N PRO A 259 11.08 -10.74 -25.77
CA PRO A 259 9.83 -10.23 -26.34
C PRO A 259 8.57 -10.93 -25.84
N ASN A 260 8.58 -12.26 -25.71
CA ASN A 260 7.44 -13.04 -25.20
C ASN A 260 7.10 -12.68 -23.74
N ARG A 261 8.12 -12.46 -22.90
CA ARG A 261 7.90 -12.04 -21.50
C ARG A 261 7.35 -10.62 -21.43
N ILE A 262 7.85 -9.71 -22.26
CA ILE A 262 7.34 -8.34 -22.36
C ILE A 262 5.86 -8.36 -22.73
N GLN A 263 5.46 -9.15 -23.73
CA GLN A 263 4.04 -9.30 -24.10
C GLN A 263 3.19 -9.79 -22.93
N ASN A 264 3.66 -10.78 -22.16
CA ASN A 264 2.94 -11.29 -20.99
C ASN A 264 2.80 -10.24 -19.88
N ILE A 265 3.86 -9.46 -19.62
CA ILE A 265 3.84 -8.37 -18.63
C ILE A 265 2.85 -7.30 -19.08
N LEU A 266 2.94 -6.84 -20.33
CA LEU A 266 2.04 -5.82 -20.87
C LEU A 266 0.57 -6.29 -20.89
N LYS A 267 0.33 -7.59 -21.10
CA LYS A 267 -1.01 -8.16 -20.94
C LYS A 267 -1.51 -8.05 -19.49
N GLU A 268 -0.71 -8.49 -18.51
CA GLU A 268 -1.08 -8.36 -17.09
C GLU A 268 -1.30 -6.89 -16.68
N VAL A 269 -0.45 -5.98 -17.16
CA VAL A 269 -0.54 -4.53 -16.90
C VAL A 269 -1.88 -3.98 -17.43
N ARG A 270 -2.23 -4.27 -18.69
CA ARG A 270 -3.51 -3.85 -19.29
C ARG A 270 -4.70 -4.44 -18.55
N ASP A 271 -4.69 -5.76 -18.29
CA ASP A 271 -5.77 -6.43 -17.55
C ASP A 271 -5.98 -5.83 -16.15
N LEU A 272 -4.92 -5.30 -15.53
CA LEU A 272 -4.97 -4.68 -14.21
C LEU A 272 -5.46 -3.22 -14.24
N CYS A 273 -5.08 -2.46 -15.27
CA CYS A 273 -5.39 -1.03 -15.41
C CYS A 273 -6.73 -0.76 -16.12
N ASP A 274 -7.10 -1.57 -17.11
CA ASP A 274 -8.25 -1.36 -18.02
C ASP A 274 -9.57 -1.91 -17.44
N ASN A 275 -9.52 -2.64 -16.32
CA ASN A 275 -10.67 -3.16 -15.57
C ASN A 275 -10.86 -2.43 -14.24
#